data_AF-A0A8B7T5Q2-F1
#
_entry.id   AF-A0A8B7T5Q2-F1
#
_cell.length_a   1.000
_cell.length_b   1.000
_cell.length_c   1.000
_cell.angle_alpha   90.00
_cell.angle_beta   90.00
_cell.angle_gamma   90.00
#
_symmetry.space_group_name_H-M   'P 1'
#
loop_
_entity.id
_entity.type
_entity.pdbx_description
1 polymer ?
#
loop_
_entity_poly.entity_id
_entity_poly.type
_entity_poly.pdbx_seq_one_letter_code
_entity_poly.pdbx_strand_id
1 'polypeptide(L)'
;MPRPFYLDRAEQLVVTPSECVGEGTGREFEMLESLLAPGGLVLLRDSVEWEGRSLLKALIKKSALCGEQVHILGCEVSEEEFREGFDANINSQLVYHDLFRDPLNWSKTGEALPGGPLGVLRAMYRRTDPGPVTIAFDSLSWLLLHLPCTTLCQTLHALSHQDTCPDDSYPVKQVRVLGLLHEELHGPGPMGALSSLAQTEVTLSGRVGQASAHILYRRPRQHPTHKVDPTTLLTFNLHLSKKEKEAKDSLTLPFQFSSEKQQALLCPGSGQATSHVFYEPDAYDDLDQEDPDDDLDI
;
A
#
# COMPACT_ATOMS: atom_id res chain seq x y z
N MET A 1 -11.99 -41.22 4.34
CA MET A 1 -10.68 -41.12 3.67
C MET A 1 -10.77 -40.04 2.60
N PRO A 2 -10.51 -38.76 2.90
CA PRO A 2 -10.51 -37.73 1.88
C PRO A 2 -9.19 -37.76 1.11
N ARG A 3 -9.30 -37.61 -0.21
CA ARG A 3 -8.20 -37.62 -1.18
C ARG A 3 -7.33 -36.37 -1.04
N PRO A 4 -6.02 -36.44 -1.33
CA PRO A 4 -5.11 -35.30 -1.21
C PRO A 4 -5.38 -34.29 -2.34
N PHE A 5 -5.48 -33.02 -1.95
CA PHE A 5 -5.46 -31.89 -2.87
C PHE A 5 -4.03 -31.75 -3.41
N TYR A 6 -3.88 -31.84 -4.73
CA TYR A 6 -2.63 -31.51 -5.41
C TYR A 6 -2.41 -30.00 -5.33
N LEU A 7 -1.28 -29.58 -4.77
CA LEU A 7 -0.85 -28.18 -4.75
C LEU A 7 -0.33 -27.80 -6.14
N ASP A 8 -0.82 -26.66 -6.61
CA ASP A 8 -0.68 -26.10 -7.95
C ASP A 8 0.77 -25.73 -8.28
N ARG A 9 1.15 -25.93 -9.55
CA ARG A 9 2.53 -25.88 -10.04
C ARG A 9 2.91 -24.43 -10.34
N ALA A 10 3.72 -23.80 -9.48
CA ALA A 10 4.40 -22.55 -9.80
C ALA A 10 5.32 -22.76 -11.02
N GLU A 11 5.09 -22.01 -12.10
CA GLU A 11 6.01 -21.98 -13.24
C GLU A 11 7.21 -21.11 -12.85
N GLN A 12 8.31 -21.75 -12.43
CA GLN A 12 9.61 -21.10 -12.22
C GLN A 12 10.33 -21.03 -13.57
N LEU A 13 10.58 -19.81 -14.05
CA LEU A 13 11.50 -19.59 -15.17
C LEU A 13 12.88 -19.28 -14.60
N VAL A 14 13.80 -20.25 -14.69
CA VAL A 14 15.22 -20.03 -14.37
C VAL A 14 15.93 -19.74 -15.69
N VAL A 15 16.40 -18.50 -15.86
CA VAL A 15 17.15 -18.09 -17.06
C VAL A 15 18.62 -17.93 -16.67
N THR A 16 19.46 -18.82 -17.17
CA THR A 16 20.92 -18.72 -17.10
C THR A 16 21.44 -18.12 -18.41
N PRO A 17 22.37 -17.15 -18.40
CA PRO A 17 22.97 -16.67 -19.64
C PRO A 17 23.88 -17.76 -20.22
N SER A 18 23.54 -18.25 -21.42
CA SER A 18 24.47 -18.99 -22.27
C SER A 18 25.25 -17.99 -23.11
N GLU A 19 26.58 -18.07 -23.07
CA GLU A 19 27.50 -17.23 -23.84
C GLU A 19 27.13 -17.25 -25.33
N CYS A 20 26.56 -16.15 -25.83
CA CYS A 20 26.46 -15.85 -27.25
C CYS A 20 26.73 -14.36 -27.44
N VAL A 21 27.94 -14.07 -27.91
CA VAL A 21 28.43 -12.75 -28.28
C VAL A 21 27.64 -12.25 -29.50
N GLY A 22 26.90 -11.14 -29.35
CA GLY A 22 26.49 -10.31 -30.51
C GLY A 22 25.01 -9.89 -30.66
N GLU A 23 24.07 -10.34 -29.82
CA GLU A 23 22.62 -9.99 -29.92
C GLU A 23 22.01 -9.48 -28.58
N GLY A 24 22.81 -8.83 -27.74
CA GLY A 24 22.44 -8.55 -26.34
C GLY A 24 21.28 -7.56 -26.15
N THR A 25 21.24 -6.47 -26.91
CA THR A 25 20.30 -5.36 -26.65
C THR A 25 18.84 -5.67 -27.01
N GLY A 26 18.60 -6.50 -28.02
CA GLY A 26 17.23 -6.89 -28.43
C GLY A 26 16.56 -7.80 -27.41
N ARG A 27 17.28 -8.81 -26.92
CA ARG A 27 16.76 -9.79 -25.95
C ARG A 27 16.55 -9.16 -24.56
N GLU A 28 17.41 -8.23 -24.16
CA GLU A 28 17.23 -7.44 -22.94
C GLU A 28 15.95 -6.61 -23.00
N PHE A 29 15.68 -5.96 -24.14
CA PHE A 29 14.45 -5.20 -24.34
C PHE A 29 13.19 -6.06 -24.28
N GLU A 30 13.19 -7.23 -24.93
CA GLU A 30 12.07 -8.19 -24.88
C GLU A 30 11.81 -8.71 -23.46
N MET A 31 12.87 -8.94 -22.68
CA MET A 31 12.76 -9.36 -21.28
C MET A 31 12.14 -8.27 -20.42
N LEU A 32 12.60 -7.02 -20.55
CA LEU A 32 12.02 -5.88 -19.83
C LEU A 32 10.56 -5.65 -20.24
N GLU A 33 10.22 -5.78 -21.53
CA GLU A 33 8.83 -5.73 -21.97
C GLU A 33 7.97 -6.82 -21.35
N SER A 34 8.49 -8.04 -21.24
CA SER A 34 7.77 -9.15 -20.60
C SER A 34 7.49 -8.90 -19.11
N LEU A 35 8.43 -8.25 -18.40
CA LEU A 35 8.24 -7.87 -16.99
C LEU A 35 7.17 -6.78 -16.85
N LEU A 36 7.07 -5.89 -17.84
CA LEU A 36 6.09 -4.81 -17.90
C LEU A 36 4.75 -5.27 -18.53
N ALA A 37 4.69 -6.35 -19.29
CA ALA A 37 3.44 -6.77 -19.94
C ALA A 37 2.21 -6.96 -19.00
N PRO A 38 2.34 -7.51 -17.77
CA PRO A 38 1.19 -7.84 -16.93
C PRO A 38 0.43 -6.65 -16.31
N GLY A 39 0.94 -5.42 -16.38
CA GLY A 39 0.46 -4.32 -15.54
C GLY A 39 0.61 -4.60 -14.03
N GLY A 40 0.13 -3.68 -13.17
CA GLY A 40 0.12 -3.89 -11.72
C GLY A 40 1.46 -3.64 -11.02
N LEU A 41 1.68 -4.31 -9.89
CA LEU A 41 2.86 -4.22 -9.04
C LEU A 41 3.97 -5.18 -9.47
N VAL A 42 5.12 -4.62 -9.81
CA VAL A 42 6.39 -5.31 -10.02
C VAL A 42 7.30 -5.02 -8.82
N LEU A 43 7.64 -6.07 -8.09
CA LEU A 43 8.50 -6.01 -6.91
C LEU A 43 9.92 -6.45 -7.28
N LEU A 44 10.90 -5.59 -7.07
CA LEU A 44 12.32 -5.91 -7.23
C LEU A 44 12.89 -6.17 -5.83
N ARG A 45 13.42 -7.37 -5.62
CA ARG A 45 14.11 -7.74 -4.40
C ARG A 45 15.60 -7.76 -4.66
N ASP A 46 16.29 -6.97 -3.88
CA ASP A 46 17.73 -6.88 -3.91
C ASP A 46 18.31 -7.27 -2.54
N SER A 47 19.62 -7.42 -2.54
CA SER A 47 20.40 -7.81 -1.37
C SER A 47 21.62 -6.92 -1.25
N VAL A 48 22.31 -6.98 -0.12
CA VAL A 48 23.57 -6.23 0.07
C VAL A 48 24.63 -6.63 -0.97
N GLU A 49 24.57 -7.86 -1.47
CA GLU A 49 25.51 -8.37 -2.48
C GLU A 49 25.14 -7.95 -3.91
N TRP A 50 23.85 -7.73 -4.18
CA TRP A 50 23.33 -7.49 -5.53
C TRP A 50 22.36 -6.31 -5.52
N GLU A 51 22.78 -5.16 -6.06
CA GLU A 51 21.92 -3.97 -6.10
C GLU A 51 20.74 -4.14 -7.08
N GLY A 52 19.56 -3.67 -6.69
CA GLY A 52 18.39 -3.64 -7.59
C GLY A 52 18.16 -2.31 -8.28
N ARG A 53 18.87 -1.24 -7.88
CA ARG A 53 18.68 0.12 -8.42
C ARG A 53 18.98 0.21 -9.91
N SER A 54 20.06 -0.40 -10.39
CA SER A 54 20.36 -0.45 -11.82
C SER A 54 19.24 -1.10 -12.64
N LEU A 55 18.64 -2.18 -12.14
CA LEU A 55 17.50 -2.83 -12.81
C LEU A 55 16.24 -1.95 -12.75
N LEU A 56 15.97 -1.30 -11.61
CA LEU A 56 14.87 -0.34 -11.49
C LEU A 56 15.02 0.80 -12.50
N LYS A 57 16.22 1.38 -12.62
CA LYS A 57 16.53 2.45 -13.59
C LYS A 57 16.33 1.95 -15.03
N ALA A 58 16.70 0.70 -15.35
CA ALA A 58 16.46 0.12 -16.67
C ALA A 58 14.97 -0.02 -17.00
N LEU A 59 14.14 -0.45 -16.04
CA LEU A 59 12.68 -0.54 -16.21
C LEU A 59 12.03 0.85 -16.35
N ILE A 60 12.48 1.84 -15.58
CA ILE A 60 12.06 3.24 -15.71
C ILE A 60 12.41 3.78 -17.10
N LYS A 61 13.65 3.57 -17.55
CA LYS A 61 14.12 3.96 -18.88
C LYS A 61 13.23 3.34 -19.96
N LYS A 62 12.90 2.06 -19.83
CA LYS A 62 12.01 1.38 -20.78
C LYS A 62 10.60 1.99 -20.78
N SER A 63 10.04 2.25 -19.61
CA SER A 63 8.70 2.84 -19.48
C SER A 63 8.63 4.24 -20.10
N ALA A 64 9.64 5.08 -19.88
CA ALA A 64 9.74 6.40 -20.50
C ALA A 64 9.87 6.31 -22.04
N LEU A 65 10.68 5.37 -22.55
CA LEU A 65 10.81 5.15 -24.00
C LEU A 65 9.52 4.64 -24.66
N CYS A 66 8.64 3.97 -23.90
CA CYS A 66 7.31 3.59 -24.36
C CYS A 66 6.31 4.75 -24.36
N GLY A 67 6.72 5.96 -23.96
CA GLY A 67 5.87 7.14 -23.90
C GLY A 67 4.93 7.18 -22.70
N GLU A 68 5.19 6.37 -21.67
CA GLU A 68 4.44 6.39 -20.42
C GLU A 68 4.84 7.60 -19.57
N GLN A 69 3.90 8.17 -18.81
CA GLN A 69 4.25 9.16 -17.81
C GLN A 69 4.85 8.45 -16.59
N VAL A 70 6.09 8.79 -16.22
CA VAL A 70 6.80 8.12 -15.14
C VAL A 70 6.93 9.03 -13.91
N HIS A 71 6.44 8.55 -12.79
CA HIS A 71 6.55 9.18 -11.48
C HIS A 71 7.53 8.43 -10.61
N ILE A 72 8.51 9.14 -10.05
CA ILE A 72 9.49 8.55 -9.15
C ILE A 72 9.25 9.12 -7.76
N LEU A 73 9.07 8.26 -6.78
CA LEU A 73 9.06 8.63 -5.36
C LEU A 73 10.43 8.26 -4.81
N GLY A 74 11.24 9.31 -4.55
CA GLY A 74 12.59 9.17 -4.04
C GLY A 74 12.63 9.34 -2.53
N CYS A 75 12.91 8.26 -1.81
CA CYS A 75 12.90 8.20 -0.35
C CYS A 75 14.28 7.86 0.24
N GLU A 76 15.15 7.20 -0.53
CA GLU A 76 16.45 6.70 -0.05
C GLU A 76 17.62 7.45 -0.66
N VAL A 77 17.50 7.87 -1.93
CA VAL A 77 18.55 8.56 -2.67
C VAL A 77 18.07 9.96 -3.07
N SER A 78 18.99 10.93 -3.11
CA SER A 78 18.64 12.29 -3.54
C SER A 78 18.23 12.32 -5.02
N GLU A 79 17.45 13.33 -5.41
CA GLU A 79 17.03 13.47 -6.81
C GLU A 79 18.24 13.53 -7.76
N GLU A 80 19.29 14.24 -7.38
CA GLU A 80 20.46 14.45 -8.22
C GLU A 80 21.20 13.13 -8.50
N GLU A 81 21.41 12.31 -7.47
CA GLU A 81 22.05 11.00 -7.57
C GLU A 81 21.16 9.98 -8.29
N PHE A 82 19.84 10.02 -8.06
CA PHE A 82 18.93 9.12 -8.77
C PHE A 82 18.88 9.44 -10.26
N ARG A 83 18.90 10.72 -10.64
CA ARG A 83 18.87 11.16 -12.04
C ARG A 83 20.17 10.93 -12.79
N GLU A 84 21.27 10.74 -12.07
CA GLU A 84 22.54 10.34 -12.66
C GLU A 84 22.40 9.00 -13.42
N GLY A 85 22.92 8.97 -14.64
CA GLY A 85 22.86 7.80 -15.53
C GLY A 85 21.67 7.77 -16.51
N PHE A 86 20.68 8.68 -16.36
CA PHE A 86 19.62 8.84 -17.36
C PHE A 86 19.98 9.85 -18.46
N ASP A 87 19.55 9.57 -19.69
CA ASP A 87 19.68 10.50 -20.81
C ASP A 87 18.80 11.75 -20.59
N ALA A 88 19.23 12.92 -21.10
CA ALA A 88 18.52 14.19 -20.90
C ALA A 88 17.04 14.15 -21.36
N ASN A 89 16.75 13.43 -22.45
CA ASN A 89 15.39 13.25 -22.97
C ASN A 89 14.50 12.39 -22.08
N ILE A 90 15.07 11.39 -21.40
CA ILE A 90 14.33 10.59 -20.43
C ILE A 90 14.07 11.45 -19.20
N ASN A 91 15.12 12.10 -18.71
CA ASN A 91 15.06 12.98 -17.54
C ASN A 91 13.96 14.05 -17.64
N SER A 92 13.73 14.64 -18.82
CA SER A 92 12.65 15.64 -19.00
C SER A 92 11.23 15.07 -18.90
N GLN A 93 11.06 13.75 -19.03
CA GLN A 93 9.77 13.06 -18.95
C GLN A 93 9.47 12.52 -17.53
N LEU A 94 10.51 12.40 -16.69
CA LEU A 94 10.36 11.91 -15.32
C LEU A 94 9.83 13.02 -14.42
N VAL A 95 8.81 12.70 -13.63
CA VAL A 95 8.33 13.57 -12.56
C VAL A 95 8.80 13.00 -11.23
N TYR A 96 9.74 13.69 -10.59
CA TYR A 96 10.30 13.30 -9.30
C TYR A 96 9.49 13.90 -8.15
N HIS A 97 9.23 13.08 -7.14
CA HIS A 97 8.64 13.49 -5.86
C HIS A 97 9.68 13.24 -4.77
N ASP A 98 10.26 14.33 -4.25
CA ASP A 98 11.28 14.28 -3.20
C ASP A 98 10.63 13.96 -1.84
N LEU A 99 10.86 12.76 -1.35
CA LEU A 99 10.55 12.30 0.00
C LEU A 99 11.85 12.03 0.80
N PHE A 100 13.02 12.38 0.26
CA PHE A 100 14.32 12.16 0.88
C PHE A 100 14.67 13.30 1.84
N ARG A 101 14.52 14.57 1.40
CA ARG A 101 14.93 15.73 2.20
C ARG A 101 14.03 15.99 3.40
N ASP A 102 12.72 15.93 3.19
CA ASP A 102 11.73 16.20 4.24
C ASP A 102 10.42 15.41 4.05
N PRO A 103 10.46 14.08 4.25
CA PRO A 103 9.30 13.20 4.04
C PRO A 103 8.09 13.53 4.92
N LEU A 104 8.32 14.07 6.12
CA LEU A 104 7.29 14.35 7.13
C LEU A 104 6.91 15.84 7.18
N ASN A 105 7.45 16.66 6.28
CA ASN A 105 7.25 18.11 6.27
C ASN A 105 7.62 18.78 7.61
N TRP A 106 8.69 18.33 8.27
CA TRP A 106 9.18 18.93 9.52
C TRP A 106 9.73 20.34 9.32
N SER A 107 10.28 20.62 8.13
CA SER A 107 10.85 21.94 7.81
C SER A 107 9.76 23.02 7.63
N LYS A 108 8.49 22.63 7.42
CA LYS A 108 7.35 23.54 7.18
C LYS A 108 7.61 24.57 6.07
N THR A 109 8.55 24.29 5.18
CA THR A 109 9.06 25.25 4.18
C THR A 109 8.04 25.52 3.05
N GLY A 110 6.89 24.82 3.06
CA GLY A 110 5.86 24.93 2.02
C GLY A 110 6.22 24.18 0.72
N GLU A 111 7.45 23.69 0.59
CA GLU A 111 7.93 22.86 -0.52
C GLU A 111 7.58 21.37 -0.35
N ALA A 112 7.24 20.92 0.86
CA ALA A 112 6.92 19.52 1.10
C ALA A 112 5.52 19.15 0.59
N LEU A 113 5.39 17.94 0.07
CA LEU A 113 4.13 17.42 -0.48
C LEU A 113 3.04 17.33 0.62
N PRO A 114 1.84 17.88 0.39
CA PRO A 114 0.78 17.89 1.38
C PRO A 114 0.33 16.46 1.71
N GLY A 115 0.48 16.07 2.98
CA GLY A 115 0.06 14.75 3.48
C GLY A 115 1.14 13.65 3.45
N GLY A 116 2.42 14.01 3.27
CA GLY A 116 3.54 13.06 3.30
C GLY A 116 3.48 12.01 2.17
N PRO A 117 4.17 10.87 2.32
CA PRO A 117 4.24 9.84 1.27
C PRO A 117 2.85 9.33 0.85
N LEU A 118 1.95 9.12 1.81
CA LEU A 118 0.57 8.67 1.54
C LEU A 118 -0.27 9.74 0.83
N GLY A 119 -0.01 11.02 1.09
CA GLY A 119 -0.65 12.14 0.39
C GLY A 119 -0.32 12.14 -1.09
N VAL A 120 0.96 11.95 -1.44
CA VAL A 120 1.41 11.81 -2.82
C VAL A 120 0.70 10.65 -3.50
N LEU A 121 0.70 9.48 -2.86
CA LEU A 121 0.04 8.28 -3.41
C LEU A 121 -1.47 8.47 -3.59
N ARG A 122 -2.13 9.16 -2.66
CA ARG A 122 -3.55 9.50 -2.78
C ARG A 122 -3.82 10.49 -3.92
N ALA A 123 -2.93 11.45 -4.15
CA ALA A 123 -3.02 12.36 -5.29
C ALA A 123 -2.86 11.60 -6.61
N MET A 124 -1.90 10.66 -6.68
CA MET A 124 -1.69 9.78 -7.83
C MET A 124 -2.92 8.90 -8.12
N TYR A 125 -3.58 8.39 -7.08
CA TYR A 125 -4.83 7.64 -7.20
C TYR A 125 -5.97 8.46 -7.81
N ARG A 126 -6.10 9.73 -7.43
CA ARG A 126 -7.18 10.63 -7.87
C ARG A 126 -7.00 11.24 -9.26
N ARG A 127 -5.92 10.89 -9.96
CA ARG A 127 -5.63 11.47 -11.28
C ARG A 127 -6.71 11.20 -12.32
N THR A 128 -6.97 12.21 -13.12
CA THR A 128 -7.97 12.21 -14.20
C THR A 128 -7.37 11.96 -15.59
N ASP A 129 -6.04 11.86 -15.71
CA ASP A 129 -5.38 11.66 -17.00
C ASP A 129 -5.59 10.22 -17.52
N PRO A 130 -5.99 10.05 -18.80
CA PRO A 130 -6.35 8.74 -19.38
C PRO A 130 -5.15 7.95 -19.94
N GLY A 131 -3.90 8.31 -19.63
CA GLY A 131 -2.70 7.68 -20.18
C GLY A 131 -2.12 6.54 -19.31
N PRO A 132 -1.29 5.65 -19.87
CA PRO A 132 -0.51 4.69 -19.09
C PRO A 132 0.50 5.42 -18.19
N VAL A 133 0.58 4.99 -16.93
CA VAL A 133 1.42 5.63 -15.92
C VAL A 133 2.25 4.58 -15.20
N THR A 134 3.55 4.83 -15.09
CA THR A 134 4.46 4.05 -14.25
C THR A 134 4.83 4.85 -13.00
N ILE A 135 4.61 4.25 -11.84
CA ILE A 135 4.97 4.80 -10.52
C ILE A 135 6.10 3.96 -9.98
N ALA A 136 7.29 4.53 -9.85
CA ALA A 136 8.47 3.87 -9.32
C ALA A 136 8.79 4.36 -7.90
N PHE A 137 9.02 3.42 -7.00
CA PHE A 137 9.53 3.66 -5.66
C PHE A 137 11.00 3.24 -5.63
N ASP A 138 11.89 4.18 -5.30
CA ASP A 138 13.32 3.90 -5.17
C ASP A 138 13.61 2.93 -4.00
N SER A 139 12.81 2.97 -2.93
CA SER A 139 12.90 2.08 -1.78
C SER A 139 11.54 1.93 -1.07
N LEU A 140 10.85 0.82 -1.33
CA LEU A 140 9.70 0.39 -0.51
C LEU A 140 10.13 0.03 0.92
N SER A 141 11.40 -0.33 1.11
CA SER A 141 11.94 -0.60 2.44
C SER A 141 11.86 0.61 3.34
N TRP A 142 12.18 1.80 2.81
CA TRP A 142 12.02 3.04 3.55
C TRP A 142 10.56 3.25 3.99
N LEU A 143 9.60 3.04 3.09
CA LEU A 143 8.17 3.16 3.42
C LEU A 143 7.72 2.16 4.48
N LEU A 144 8.21 0.92 4.45
CA LEU A 144 7.90 -0.09 5.47
C LEU A 144 8.45 0.25 6.86
N LEU A 145 9.52 1.04 6.94
CA LEU A 145 10.07 1.51 8.23
C LEU A 145 9.20 2.61 8.86
N HIS A 146 8.51 3.40 8.04
CA HIS A 146 7.74 4.56 8.50
C HIS A 146 6.23 4.34 8.50
N LEU A 147 5.72 3.31 7.82
CA LEU A 147 4.29 3.03 7.69
C LEU A 147 3.99 1.58 8.06
N PRO A 148 2.82 1.30 8.67
CA PRO A 148 2.37 -0.06 8.87
C PRO A 148 2.30 -0.82 7.54
N CYS A 149 2.83 -2.06 7.52
CA CYS A 149 2.86 -2.89 6.32
C CYS A 149 1.46 -3.07 5.70
N THR A 150 0.42 -3.17 6.52
CA THR A 150 -0.98 -3.26 6.10
C THR A 150 -1.40 -2.03 5.28
N THR A 151 -1.10 -0.83 5.77
CA THR A 151 -1.40 0.44 5.10
C THR A 151 -0.67 0.54 3.76
N LEU A 152 0.61 0.14 3.72
CA LEU A 152 1.39 0.15 2.49
C LEU A 152 0.80 -0.84 1.46
N CYS A 153 0.52 -2.07 1.88
CA CYS A 153 -0.09 -3.08 1.01
C CYS A 153 -1.45 -2.63 0.47
N GLN A 154 -2.30 -2.06 1.32
CA GLN A 154 -3.61 -1.52 0.90
C GLN A 154 -3.45 -0.38 -0.12
N THR A 155 -2.48 0.51 0.10
CA THR A 155 -2.23 1.63 -0.80
C THR A 155 -1.69 1.15 -2.15
N LEU A 156 -0.70 0.25 -2.15
CA LEU A 156 -0.15 -0.34 -3.38
C LEU A 156 -1.18 -1.18 -4.12
N HIS A 157 -2.05 -1.89 -3.41
CA HIS A 157 -3.17 -2.63 -4.00
C HIS A 157 -4.15 -1.67 -4.67
N ALA A 158 -4.55 -0.59 -3.98
CA ALA A 158 -5.47 0.41 -4.54
C ALA A 158 -4.89 1.12 -5.77
N LEU A 159 -3.58 1.39 -5.78
CA LEU A 159 -2.90 1.98 -6.93
C LEU A 159 -2.82 1.03 -8.12
N SER A 160 -2.50 -0.25 -7.88
CA SER A 160 -2.34 -1.25 -8.93
C SER A 160 -3.65 -1.78 -9.50
N HIS A 161 -4.76 -1.67 -8.77
CA HIS A 161 -6.09 -2.17 -9.16
C HIS A 161 -7.11 -1.05 -9.46
N GLN A 162 -6.68 0.07 -10.07
CA GLN A 162 -7.61 1.12 -10.52
C GLN A 162 -8.61 0.64 -11.60
N ASP A 163 -8.48 -0.59 -12.09
CA ASP A 163 -9.20 -1.16 -13.24
C ASP A 163 -10.36 -2.09 -12.87
N THR A 164 -11.31 -1.70 -12.01
CA THR A 164 -12.52 -2.53 -11.84
C THR A 164 -13.82 -1.75 -11.68
N CYS A 165 -14.07 -0.83 -12.62
CA CYS A 165 -15.44 -0.46 -12.95
C CYS A 165 -15.91 -1.32 -14.14
N PRO A 166 -16.95 -2.15 -14.01
CA PRO A 166 -17.46 -3.01 -15.07
C PRO A 166 -18.41 -2.25 -16.01
N ASP A 167 -18.08 -1.00 -16.37
CA ASP A 167 -18.89 -0.22 -17.31
C ASP A 167 -18.03 0.08 -18.55
N ASP A 168 -18.24 -0.74 -19.57
CA ASP A 168 -17.52 -0.82 -20.84
C ASP A 168 -17.60 0.49 -21.63
N SER A 169 -16.72 1.47 -21.38
CA SER A 169 -16.66 2.68 -22.24
C SER A 169 -15.33 3.45 -22.29
N TYR A 170 -14.34 3.17 -21.44
CA TYR A 170 -13.08 3.94 -21.41
C TYR A 170 -11.86 3.01 -21.46
N PRO A 171 -10.76 3.42 -22.14
CA PRO A 171 -9.55 2.62 -22.18
C PRO A 171 -9.04 2.41 -20.75
N VAL A 172 -8.79 1.14 -20.42
CA VAL A 172 -8.25 0.64 -19.15
C VAL A 172 -7.07 1.52 -18.72
N LYS A 173 -7.16 2.08 -17.51
CA LYS A 173 -6.14 2.98 -16.98
C LYS A 173 -5.02 2.12 -16.41
N GLN A 174 -4.16 1.62 -17.29
CA GLN A 174 -3.09 0.71 -16.89
C GLN A 174 -2.06 1.45 -16.03
N VAL A 175 -2.21 1.33 -14.70
CA VAL A 175 -1.25 1.82 -13.72
C VAL A 175 -0.26 0.71 -13.42
N ARG A 176 1.02 1.05 -13.55
CA ARG A 176 2.11 0.18 -13.17
C ARG A 176 2.81 0.73 -11.95
N VAL A 177 3.11 -0.15 -11.02
CA VAL A 177 3.89 0.18 -9.83
C VAL A 177 5.17 -0.63 -9.84
N LEU A 178 6.32 0.03 -9.78
CA LEU A 178 7.64 -0.58 -9.62
C LEU A 178 8.13 -0.26 -8.21
N GLY A 179 8.62 -1.23 -7.47
CA GLY A 179 9.17 -0.95 -6.15
C GLY A 179 10.37 -1.81 -5.82
N LEU A 180 11.42 -1.18 -5.29
CA LEU A 180 12.61 -1.86 -4.79
C LEU A 180 12.48 -2.19 -3.31
N LEU A 181 12.84 -3.41 -2.93
CA LEU A 181 12.71 -3.93 -1.57
C LEU A 181 13.99 -4.66 -1.16
N HIS A 182 14.69 -4.10 -0.18
CA HIS A 182 15.90 -4.67 0.42
C HIS A 182 15.55 -5.83 1.35
N GLU A 183 15.99 -7.03 1.00
CA GLU A 183 15.62 -8.28 1.67
C GLU A 183 16.07 -8.33 3.14
N GLU A 184 17.23 -7.77 3.46
CA GLU A 184 17.83 -7.87 4.81
C GLU A 184 17.19 -6.95 5.83
N LEU A 185 16.41 -5.94 5.39
CA LEU A 185 15.80 -4.96 6.29
C LEU A 185 14.48 -5.43 6.90
N HIS A 186 13.85 -6.48 6.37
CA HIS A 186 12.49 -6.87 6.74
C HIS A 186 12.36 -8.35 7.12
N GLY A 187 11.49 -8.63 8.10
CA GLY A 187 11.14 -10.00 8.45
C GLY A 187 10.26 -10.69 7.39
N PRO A 188 10.02 -12.00 7.55
CA PRO A 188 9.26 -12.80 6.57
C PRO A 188 7.79 -12.34 6.41
N GLY A 189 7.21 -11.69 7.42
CA GLY A 189 5.83 -11.19 7.38
C GLY A 189 5.61 -10.10 6.32
N PRO A 190 6.24 -8.91 6.46
CA PRO A 190 6.13 -7.84 5.47
C PRO A 190 6.58 -8.27 4.06
N MET A 191 7.69 -9.02 3.99
CA MET A 191 8.19 -9.57 2.72
C MET A 191 7.15 -10.47 2.05
N GLY A 192 6.52 -11.37 2.81
CA GLY A 192 5.49 -12.27 2.32
C GLY A 192 4.23 -11.53 1.86
N ALA A 193 3.84 -10.46 2.55
CA ALA A 193 2.67 -9.64 2.20
C ALA A 193 2.89 -8.87 0.89
N LEU A 194 4.03 -8.17 0.75
CA LEU A 194 4.38 -7.46 -0.48
C LEU A 194 4.63 -8.42 -1.63
N SER A 195 5.34 -9.52 -1.37
CA SER A 195 5.51 -10.60 -2.33
C SER A 195 4.14 -11.03 -2.82
N SER A 196 3.20 -11.41 -1.95
CA SER A 196 1.85 -11.90 -2.33
C SER A 196 1.01 -10.89 -3.11
N LEU A 197 1.24 -9.60 -2.91
CA LEU A 197 0.56 -8.53 -3.64
C LEU A 197 1.10 -8.35 -5.07
N ALA A 198 2.39 -8.61 -5.30
CA ALA A 198 3.03 -8.39 -6.58
C ALA A 198 2.55 -9.36 -7.67
N GLN A 199 2.28 -8.84 -8.86
CA GLN A 199 2.03 -9.64 -10.07
C GLN A 199 3.34 -10.24 -10.60
N THR A 200 4.42 -9.48 -10.49
CA THR A 200 5.77 -9.91 -10.88
C THR A 200 6.73 -9.63 -9.74
N GLU A 201 7.48 -10.64 -9.32
CA GLU A 201 8.58 -10.49 -8.36
C GLU A 201 9.89 -10.86 -9.06
N VAL A 202 10.90 -10.02 -8.94
CA VAL A 202 12.23 -10.26 -9.49
C VAL A 202 13.22 -10.26 -8.33
N THR A 203 13.84 -11.40 -8.06
CA THR A 203 14.88 -11.53 -7.04
C THR A 203 16.25 -11.60 -7.71
N LEU A 204 17.14 -10.68 -7.34
CA LEU A 204 18.51 -10.68 -7.81
C LEU A 204 19.37 -11.61 -6.95
N SER A 205 20.16 -12.46 -7.61
CA SER A 205 21.06 -13.40 -6.96
C SER A 205 22.21 -13.73 -7.89
N GLY A 206 23.23 -14.44 -7.42
CA GLY A 206 24.27 -14.91 -8.32
C GLY A 206 25.49 -15.42 -7.60
N ARG A 207 26.53 -15.72 -8.39
CA ARG A 207 27.88 -15.99 -7.91
C ARG A 207 28.82 -14.95 -8.48
N VAL A 208 29.99 -14.80 -7.88
CA VAL A 208 31.04 -13.90 -8.39
C VAL A 208 31.29 -14.21 -9.87
N GLY A 209 31.04 -13.23 -10.75
CA GLY A 209 31.18 -13.36 -12.21
C GLY A 209 29.94 -13.81 -12.98
N GLN A 210 28.83 -14.15 -12.31
CA GLN A 210 27.57 -14.53 -12.94
C GLN A 210 26.38 -14.05 -12.12
N ALA A 211 25.77 -12.93 -12.55
CA ALA A 211 24.50 -12.44 -12.03
C ALA A 211 23.34 -13.24 -12.64
N SER A 212 22.31 -13.51 -11.84
CA SER A 212 21.06 -14.12 -12.25
C SER A 212 19.87 -13.39 -11.63
N ALA A 213 18.75 -13.40 -12.33
CA ALA A 213 17.49 -12.88 -11.82
C ALA A 213 16.47 -14.01 -11.81
N HIS A 214 15.85 -14.25 -10.66
CA HIS A 214 14.72 -15.16 -10.55
C HIS A 214 13.44 -14.36 -10.72
N ILE A 215 12.69 -14.65 -11.77
CA ILE A 215 11.45 -13.95 -12.08
C ILE A 215 10.28 -14.87 -11.73
N LEU A 216 9.43 -14.41 -10.82
CA LEU A 216 8.20 -15.07 -10.44
C LEU A 216 7.02 -14.26 -10.98
N TYR A 217 6.35 -14.81 -11.99
CA TYR A 217 5.11 -14.26 -12.52
C TYR A 217 3.92 -14.95 -11.86
N ARG A 218 3.01 -14.15 -11.32
CA ARG A 218 1.71 -14.63 -10.87
C ARG A 218 0.69 -14.31 -11.94
N ARG A 219 0.13 -15.36 -12.55
CA ARG A 219 -1.02 -15.19 -13.43
C ARG A 219 -2.13 -14.53 -12.62
N PRO A 220 -2.84 -13.52 -13.18
CA PRO A 220 -4.06 -13.04 -12.58
C PRO A 220 -4.95 -14.27 -12.42
N ARG A 221 -5.26 -14.66 -11.19
CA ARG A 221 -6.31 -15.65 -10.97
C ARG A 221 -7.54 -15.04 -11.62
N GLN A 222 -8.03 -15.68 -12.68
CA GLN A 222 -9.42 -15.50 -13.07
C GLN A 222 -10.21 -15.90 -11.82
N HIS A 223 -10.54 -14.92 -10.99
CA HIS A 223 -11.60 -15.12 -10.03
C HIS A 223 -12.80 -15.42 -10.91
N PRO A 224 -13.40 -16.62 -10.81
CA PRO A 224 -14.77 -16.74 -11.27
C PRO A 224 -15.50 -15.57 -10.60
N THR A 225 -16.19 -14.76 -11.39
CA THR A 225 -17.01 -13.61 -10.94
C THR A 225 -18.18 -14.03 -10.04
N HIS A 226 -18.10 -15.21 -9.41
CA HIS A 226 -18.92 -15.58 -8.31
C HIS A 226 -18.43 -14.81 -7.08
N LYS A 227 -19.02 -13.63 -6.88
CA LYS A 227 -18.93 -12.84 -5.64
C LYS A 227 -19.53 -13.69 -4.51
N VAL A 228 -18.79 -14.69 -4.04
CA VAL A 228 -19.15 -15.47 -2.87
C VAL A 228 -18.91 -14.52 -1.70
N ASP A 229 -19.99 -14.14 -1.02
CA ASP A 229 -19.90 -13.35 0.20
C ASP A 229 -19.01 -14.13 1.20
N PRO A 230 -17.87 -13.56 1.67
CA PRO A 230 -16.95 -14.27 2.55
C PRO A 230 -17.62 -14.72 3.86
N THR A 231 -18.77 -14.14 4.21
CA THR A 231 -19.55 -14.54 5.37
C THR A 231 -20.34 -15.84 5.17
N THR A 232 -20.46 -16.37 3.94
CA THR A 232 -21.23 -17.61 3.66
C THR A 232 -20.55 -18.88 4.18
N LEU A 233 -19.25 -18.83 4.48
CA LEU A 233 -18.49 -19.96 5.03
C LEU A 233 -18.41 -19.95 6.56
N LEU A 234 -19.00 -18.96 7.22
CA LEU A 234 -19.00 -18.88 8.67
C LEU A 234 -20.06 -19.82 9.23
N THR A 235 -19.73 -20.47 10.34
CA THR A 235 -20.68 -21.27 11.13
C THR A 235 -21.67 -20.41 11.93
N PHE A 236 -21.49 -19.09 11.89
CA PHE A 236 -22.34 -18.10 12.56
C PHE A 236 -22.65 -16.94 11.62
N ASN A 237 -23.83 -16.35 11.79
CA ASN A 237 -24.30 -15.26 10.94
C ASN A 237 -23.73 -13.92 11.43
N LEU A 238 -23.03 -13.20 10.55
CA LEU A 238 -22.54 -11.84 10.81
C LEU A 238 -23.54 -10.75 10.41
N HIS A 239 -24.63 -11.12 9.73
CA HIS A 239 -25.70 -10.21 9.33
C HIS A 239 -26.89 -10.36 10.25
N LEU A 240 -27.34 -9.26 10.83
CA LEU A 240 -28.60 -9.23 11.56
C LEU A 240 -29.76 -9.29 10.56
N SER A 241 -30.71 -10.18 10.80
CA SER A 241 -32.00 -10.13 10.12
C SER A 241 -32.73 -8.83 10.48
N LYS A 242 -33.68 -8.41 9.62
CA LYS A 242 -34.52 -7.23 9.88
C LYS A 242 -35.17 -7.28 11.26
N LYS A 243 -35.66 -8.46 11.66
CA LYS A 243 -36.28 -8.71 12.96
C LYS A 243 -35.29 -8.56 14.13
N GLU A 244 -34.06 -9.05 14.00
CA GLU A 244 -33.04 -8.91 15.04
C GLU A 244 -32.55 -7.47 15.17
N LYS A 245 -32.44 -6.75 14.05
CA LYS A 245 -32.12 -5.32 14.07
C LYS A 245 -33.23 -4.52 14.76
N GLU A 246 -34.49 -4.75 14.39
CA GLU A 246 -35.64 -4.13 15.05
C GLU A 246 -35.68 -4.47 16.56
N ALA A 247 -35.41 -5.72 16.93
CA ALA A 247 -35.34 -6.13 18.33
C ALA A 247 -34.22 -5.40 19.09
N LYS A 248 -33.02 -5.30 18.50
CA LYS A 248 -31.88 -4.58 19.07
C LYS A 248 -32.22 -3.10 19.28
N ASP A 249 -32.81 -2.47 18.27
CA ASP A 249 -33.14 -1.04 18.30
C ASP A 249 -34.30 -0.74 19.26
N SER A 250 -35.18 -1.72 19.54
CA SER A 250 -36.27 -1.61 20.51
C SER A 250 -35.87 -1.89 21.96
N LEU A 251 -34.66 -2.40 22.19
CA LEU A 251 -34.21 -2.79 23.52
C LEU A 251 -33.92 -1.55 24.36
N THR A 252 -34.71 -1.33 25.42
CA THR A 252 -34.42 -0.29 26.41
C THR A 252 -33.33 -0.79 27.36
N LEU A 253 -32.17 -0.12 27.37
CA LEU A 253 -31.07 -0.49 28.25
C LEU A 253 -31.44 -0.24 29.73
N PRO A 254 -31.11 -1.15 30.67
CA PRO A 254 -31.52 -1.06 32.08
C PRO A 254 -31.13 0.23 32.81
N PHE A 255 -30.14 0.98 32.29
CA PHE A 255 -29.60 2.21 32.87
C PHE A 255 -29.76 3.44 31.97
N GLN A 256 -30.47 3.32 30.84
CA GLN A 256 -30.77 4.46 29.97
C GLN A 256 -32.07 5.11 30.44
N PHE A 257 -31.94 6.20 31.19
CA PHE A 257 -33.09 7.00 31.59
C PHE A 257 -33.63 7.80 30.39
N SER A 258 -34.94 8.04 30.35
CA SER A 258 -35.51 8.97 29.36
C SER A 258 -34.95 10.38 29.59
N SER A 259 -34.90 11.20 28.55
CA SER A 259 -34.40 12.58 28.66
C SER A 259 -35.16 13.37 29.73
N GLU A 260 -36.48 13.20 29.85
CA GLU A 260 -37.29 13.79 30.92
C GLU A 260 -36.90 13.28 32.31
N LYS A 261 -36.61 11.99 32.48
CA LYS A 261 -36.18 11.42 33.77
C LYS A 261 -34.76 11.85 34.12
N GLN A 262 -33.86 11.97 33.15
CA GLN A 262 -32.54 12.56 33.35
C GLN A 262 -32.66 14.01 33.78
N GLN A 263 -33.47 14.82 33.09
CA GLN A 263 -33.70 16.22 33.45
C GLN A 263 -34.34 16.36 34.84
N ALA A 264 -35.29 15.50 35.20
CA ALA A 264 -35.91 15.52 36.53
C ALA A 264 -34.93 15.11 37.65
N LEU A 265 -33.96 14.24 37.36
CA LEU A 265 -32.92 13.83 38.33
C LEU A 265 -31.78 14.85 38.43
N LEU A 266 -31.42 15.50 37.32
CA LEU A 266 -30.34 16.49 37.24
C LEU A 266 -30.79 17.90 37.66
N CYS A 267 -32.08 18.23 37.49
CA CYS A 267 -32.66 19.53 37.83
C CYS A 267 -33.77 19.35 38.88
N PRO A 268 -33.45 19.43 40.19
CA PRO A 268 -34.47 19.39 41.22
C PRO A 268 -35.45 20.56 41.07
N GLY A 269 -36.75 20.28 41.16
CA GLY A 269 -37.79 21.31 41.16
C GLY A 269 -37.62 22.27 42.34
N SER A 270 -38.06 23.53 42.17
CA SER A 270 -37.93 24.58 43.18
C SER A 270 -38.59 24.17 44.50
N GLY A 271 -37.80 23.72 45.48
CA GLY A 271 -38.26 23.30 46.80
C GLY A 271 -37.65 22.01 47.37
N GLN A 272 -36.82 21.28 46.63
CA GLN A 272 -36.12 20.09 47.16
C GLN A 272 -34.73 20.45 47.70
N ALA A 273 -34.37 19.87 48.86
CA ALA A 273 -33.08 20.06 49.51
C ALA A 273 -31.93 19.64 48.58
N THR A 274 -30.95 20.53 48.40
CA THR A 274 -29.74 20.29 47.61
C THR A 274 -28.91 19.19 48.28
N SER A 275 -28.93 17.97 47.76
CA SER A 275 -28.00 16.91 48.18
C SER A 275 -26.63 17.23 47.59
N HIS A 276 -25.69 17.64 48.44
CA HIS A 276 -24.30 17.83 48.04
C HIS A 276 -23.54 16.50 48.15
N VAL A 277 -22.94 16.07 47.05
CA VAL A 277 -21.92 15.01 47.07
C VAL A 277 -20.62 15.67 47.49
N PHE A 278 -20.10 15.28 48.65
CA PHE A 278 -18.79 15.71 49.11
C PHE A 278 -17.77 14.68 48.66
N TYR A 279 -16.90 15.06 47.74
CA TYR A 279 -15.72 14.29 47.38
C TYR A 279 -14.60 14.66 48.35
N GLU A 280 -14.07 13.68 49.09
CA GLU A 280 -12.80 13.83 49.81
C GLU A 280 -11.70 13.24 48.94
N PRO A 281 -10.76 14.06 48.43
CA PRO A 281 -9.64 13.56 47.67
C PRO A 281 -8.78 12.65 48.54
N ASP A 282 -8.44 11.47 48.03
CA ASP A 282 -7.47 10.61 48.69
C ASP A 282 -6.03 10.98 48.31
N ALA A 283 -5.05 10.37 48.97
CA ALA A 283 -3.64 10.70 48.78
C ALA A 283 -3.07 10.27 47.40
N TYR A 284 -3.90 9.63 46.57
CA TYR A 284 -3.60 9.16 45.22
C TYR A 284 -4.55 9.77 44.17
N ASP A 285 -5.33 10.79 44.54
CA ASP A 285 -6.04 11.65 43.60
C ASP A 285 -5.08 12.71 43.03
N ASP A 286 -4.06 12.23 42.33
CA ASP A 286 -3.27 13.02 41.41
C ASP A 286 -4.16 13.39 40.23
N LEU A 287 -4.89 14.51 40.37
CA LEU A 287 -5.51 15.20 39.24
C LEU A 287 -4.37 15.64 38.31
N ASP A 288 -4.00 14.80 37.36
CA ASP A 288 -3.28 15.25 36.18
C ASP A 288 -4.15 16.29 35.47
N GLN A 289 -3.54 17.41 35.07
CA GLN A 289 -4.26 18.50 34.37
C GLN A 289 -4.60 18.13 32.92
N GLU A 290 -4.44 16.87 32.55
CA GLU A 290 -4.58 16.38 31.19
C GLU A 290 -5.92 15.66 31.12
N ASP A 291 -7.00 16.44 30.96
CA ASP A 291 -8.32 15.90 30.65
C ASP A 291 -8.21 15.19 29.30
N PRO A 292 -8.32 13.84 29.24
CA PRO A 292 -8.15 13.08 28.01
C PRO A 292 -9.29 13.31 27.01
N ASP A 293 -10.29 14.12 27.37
CA ASP A 293 -11.44 14.44 26.53
C ASP A 293 -11.30 15.83 25.87
N ASP A 294 -10.28 16.64 26.23
CA ASP A 294 -10.06 18.02 25.73
C ASP A 294 -9.66 18.09 24.24
N ASP A 295 -9.24 16.98 23.63
CA ASP A 295 -8.92 16.87 22.20
C ASP A 295 -10.04 16.22 21.34
N LEU A 296 -11.19 15.93 21.94
CA LEU A 296 -12.33 15.32 21.24
C LEU A 296 -13.26 16.39 20.62
N ASP A 297 -13.08 16.64 19.32
CA ASP A 297 -14.05 17.38 18.51
C ASP A 297 -15.33 16.53 18.30
N ILE A 298 -16.36 16.72 19.13
CA ILE A 298 -17.72 16.14 18.96
C ILE A 298 -18.65 17.12 18.24
#